data_AF-A0A378I7N4-F1
#
_entry.id   AF-A0A378I7N4-F1
#
_cell.length_a   1.000
_cell.length_b   1.000
_cell.length_c   1.000
_cell.angle_alpha   90.00
_cell.angle_beta   90.00
_cell.angle_gamma   90.00
#
_symmetry.space_group_name_H-M   'P 1'
#
loop_
_entity.id
_entity.type
_entity.pdbx_description
1 polymer ?
#
loop_
_entity_poly.entity_id
_entity_poly.type
_entity_poly.pdbx_seq_one_letter_code
_entity_poly.pdbx_strand_id
1 'polypeptide(L)'
;MRKVVLSLLAAGAFISAPVLAMNHSLNAGVSVEYELPVNAPEVFTNFTFFKVHAICKIQTQDESNVIHIKALNRSGQVNGQVINTGDELDLTLHNGETIDLVAESAAQVELTNKGEHLIKAKCQIN
;
A
#
# COMPACT_ATOMS: atom_id res chain seq x y z
N MET A 1 3.89 -84.41 21.52
CA MET A 1 4.62 -83.42 20.69
C MET A 1 3.61 -82.50 20.02
N ARG A 2 3.63 -81.20 20.34
CA ARG A 2 3.23 -80.06 19.48
C ARG A 2 3.52 -78.77 20.25
N LYS A 3 4.70 -78.20 20.00
CA LYS A 3 5.07 -76.83 20.34
C LYS A 3 5.26 -76.11 19.01
N VAL A 4 4.47 -75.09 18.72
CA VAL A 4 4.87 -74.00 17.81
C VAL A 4 4.25 -72.73 18.37
N VAL A 5 5.07 -72.01 19.13
CA VAL A 5 4.88 -70.60 19.45
C VAL A 5 5.31 -69.84 18.19
N LEU A 6 4.42 -69.03 17.62
CA LEU A 6 4.77 -68.13 16.52
C LEU A 6 4.61 -66.70 17.01
N SER A 7 5.68 -66.19 17.63
CA SER A 7 5.88 -64.77 17.88
C SER A 7 6.46 -64.13 16.61
N LEU A 8 5.79 -63.13 16.06
CA LEU A 8 6.26 -62.09 15.12
C LEU A 8 5.07 -61.10 15.04
N LEU A 9 5.18 -59.79 15.22
CA LEU A 9 5.96 -58.79 14.50
C LEU A 9 6.08 -57.53 15.39
N ALA A 10 7.29 -57.06 15.67
CA ALA A 10 8.02 -56.02 14.94
C ALA A 10 7.46 -54.60 15.20
N ALA A 11 8.19 -53.90 16.08
CA ALA A 11 8.05 -52.49 16.38
C ALA A 11 8.32 -51.61 15.14
N GLY A 12 7.46 -50.62 14.94
CA GLY A 12 7.66 -49.55 13.98
C GLY A 12 6.95 -48.30 14.49
N ALA A 13 7.53 -47.66 15.51
CA ALA A 13 7.08 -46.34 15.92
C ALA A 13 7.54 -45.33 14.85
N PHE A 14 6.64 -44.99 13.92
CA PHE A 14 6.84 -43.88 13.01
C PHE A 14 6.86 -42.59 13.82
N ILE A 15 8.04 -41.99 13.96
CA ILE A 15 8.16 -40.63 14.48
C ILE A 15 7.75 -39.70 13.35
N SER A 16 6.45 -39.40 13.23
CA SER A 16 5.98 -38.34 12.32
C SER A 16 6.34 -36.99 12.96
N ALA A 17 7.42 -36.37 12.49
CA ALA A 17 7.70 -34.98 12.80
C ALA A 17 6.54 -34.12 12.27
N PRO A 18 5.89 -33.28 13.09
CA PRO A 18 4.94 -32.32 12.57
C PRO A 18 5.74 -31.26 11.82
N VAL A 19 5.70 -31.30 10.49
CA VAL A 19 6.09 -30.16 9.67
C VAL A 19 5.17 -29.02 10.08
N LEU A 20 5.69 -28.04 10.80
CA LEU A 20 4.94 -26.84 11.17
C LEU A 20 4.57 -26.11 9.87
N ALA A 21 3.30 -26.23 9.47
CA ALA A 21 2.74 -25.41 8.41
C ALA A 21 2.69 -23.96 8.91
N MET A 22 3.49 -23.10 8.30
CA MET A 22 3.47 -21.66 8.56
C MET A 22 2.28 -21.08 7.79
N ASN A 23 1.22 -20.71 8.51
CA ASN A 23 0.04 -20.10 7.91
C ASN A 23 0.32 -18.61 7.68
N HIS A 24 0.23 -18.15 6.43
CA HIS A 24 0.25 -16.72 6.10
C HIS A 24 -1.19 -16.20 6.07
N SER A 25 -1.55 -15.32 7.00
CA SER A 25 -2.85 -14.64 6.98
C SER A 25 -2.84 -13.52 5.94
N LEU A 26 -3.68 -13.62 4.91
CA LEU A 26 -3.96 -12.51 4.02
C LEU A 26 -5.05 -11.64 4.65
N ASN A 27 -4.69 -10.45 5.12
CA ASN A 27 -5.67 -9.44 5.52
C ASN A 27 -5.98 -8.55 4.32
N ALA A 28 -7.26 -8.33 4.05
CA ALA A 28 -7.70 -7.45 2.97
C ALA A 28 -7.71 -5.99 3.45
N GLY A 29 -6.97 -5.13 2.75
CA GLY A 29 -7.15 -3.67 2.76
C GLY A 29 -7.75 -3.22 1.44
N VAL A 30 -8.42 -2.05 1.40
CA VAL A 30 -8.94 -1.51 0.15
C VAL A 30 -7.77 -0.96 -0.66
N SER A 31 -7.59 -1.47 -1.88
CA SER A 31 -6.62 -0.92 -2.82
C SER A 31 -7.32 -0.15 -3.93
N VAL A 32 -6.85 1.06 -4.20
CA VAL A 32 -7.36 1.93 -5.26
C VAL A 32 -6.19 2.35 -6.14
N GLU A 33 -6.42 2.40 -7.44
CA GLU A 33 -5.46 2.90 -8.41
C GLU A 33 -5.93 4.26 -8.93
N TYR A 34 -5.05 5.24 -8.89
CA TYR A 34 -5.27 6.58 -9.42
C TYR A 34 -4.33 6.83 -10.58
N GLU A 35 -4.81 7.55 -11.59
CA GLU A 35 -4.02 7.99 -12.73
C GLU A 35 -3.92 9.52 -12.69
N LEU A 36 -2.72 10.07 -12.80
CA LEU A 36 -2.50 11.53 -12.84
C LEU A 36 -1.99 11.93 -14.24
N PRO A 37 -2.87 12.46 -15.10
CA PRO A 37 -2.51 12.90 -16.44
C PRO A 37 -1.55 14.08 -16.43
N VAL A 38 -0.75 14.16 -17.48
CA VAL A 38 0.29 15.17 -17.66
C VAL A 38 -0.32 16.56 -17.75
N ASN A 39 0.18 17.49 -16.93
CA ASN A 39 -0.20 18.90 -16.86
C ASN A 39 -1.70 19.16 -16.65
N ALA A 40 -2.41 18.18 -16.09
CA ALA A 40 -3.83 18.26 -15.79
C ALA A 40 -4.03 18.24 -14.26
N PRO A 41 -4.54 19.34 -13.66
CA PRO A 41 -4.85 19.36 -12.24
C PRO A 41 -6.03 18.45 -11.91
N GLU A 42 -5.87 17.64 -10.86
CA GLU A 42 -6.92 16.77 -10.35
C GLU A 42 -7.12 16.96 -8.85
N VAL A 43 -8.39 17.01 -8.41
CA VAL A 43 -8.75 17.23 -7.00
C VAL A 43 -9.06 15.90 -6.32
N PHE A 44 -8.33 15.62 -5.25
CA PHE A 44 -8.51 14.48 -4.37
C PHE A 44 -9.14 14.93 -3.07
N THR A 45 -10.20 14.24 -2.64
CA THR A 45 -10.95 14.57 -1.43
C THR A 45 -11.11 13.36 -0.53
N ASN A 46 -10.80 13.50 0.76
CA ASN A 46 -11.25 12.54 1.76
C ASN A 46 -12.70 12.84 2.16
N PHE A 47 -13.65 12.16 1.49
CA PHE A 47 -15.07 12.31 1.77
C PHE A 47 -15.54 11.60 3.04
N THR A 48 -14.67 10.84 3.71
CA THR A 48 -15.06 10.09 4.91
C THR A 48 -15.13 11.01 6.13
N PHE A 49 -15.88 10.60 7.15
CA PHE A 49 -15.93 11.29 8.45
C PHE A 49 -14.66 11.09 9.30
N PHE A 50 -13.78 10.19 8.87
CA PHE A 50 -12.56 9.84 9.60
C PHE A 50 -11.32 10.30 8.84
N LYS A 51 -10.19 10.26 9.52
CA LYS A 51 -8.89 10.43 8.89
C LYS A 51 -8.57 9.21 8.05
N VAL A 52 -8.09 9.43 6.83
CA VAL A 52 -7.61 8.35 5.96
C VAL A 52 -6.10 8.31 6.04
N HIS A 53 -5.55 7.11 6.20
CA HIS A 53 -4.13 6.83 6.02
C HIS A 53 -3.98 5.92 4.81
N ALA A 54 -3.16 6.31 3.84
CA ALA A 54 -2.90 5.52 2.65
C ALA A 54 -1.40 5.41 2.39
N ILE A 55 -0.99 4.24 1.91
CA ILE A 55 0.37 4.00 1.41
C ILE A 55 0.26 3.78 -0.10
N CYS A 56 0.90 4.64 -0.88
CA CYS A 56 0.79 4.66 -2.33
C CYS A 56 2.10 4.31 -3.00
N LYS A 57 2.09 3.30 -3.88
CA LYS A 57 3.23 2.96 -4.73
C LYS A 57 3.10 3.64 -6.09
N ILE A 58 4.14 4.38 -6.47
CA ILE A 58 4.21 5.13 -7.72
C ILE A 58 4.69 4.24 -8.86
N GLN A 59 4.04 4.36 -10.01
CA GLN A 59 4.41 3.72 -11.26
C GLN A 59 4.43 4.76 -12.37
N THR A 60 5.58 4.95 -12.99
CA THR A 60 5.79 5.90 -14.09
C THR A 60 6.89 5.36 -15.00
N GLN A 61 6.95 5.85 -16.24
CA GLN A 61 8.01 5.51 -17.19
C GLN A 61 9.26 6.38 -16.98
N ASP A 62 9.10 7.51 -16.31
CA ASP A 62 10.18 8.47 -16.07
C ASP A 62 11.07 8.05 -14.90
N GLU A 63 12.33 8.48 -14.92
CA GLU A 63 13.23 8.31 -13.77
C GLU A 63 12.70 9.09 -12.55
N SER A 64 12.20 10.30 -12.81
CA SER A 64 11.57 11.16 -11.82
C SER A 64 10.48 12.03 -12.43
N ASN A 65 9.43 12.31 -11.66
CA ASN A 65 8.38 13.26 -12.00
C ASN A 65 8.18 14.27 -10.88
N VAL A 66 7.99 15.54 -11.23
CA VAL A 66 7.54 16.55 -10.27
C VAL A 66 6.01 16.53 -10.23
N ILE A 67 5.44 16.41 -9.04
CA ILE A 67 4.03 16.69 -8.78
C ILE A 67 3.94 18.00 -8.02
N HIS A 68 3.17 18.93 -8.57
CA HIS A 68 2.77 20.14 -7.87
C HIS A 68 1.52 19.86 -7.02
N ILE A 69 1.56 20.21 -5.75
CA ILE A 69 0.50 19.97 -4.78
C ILE A 69 0.00 21.31 -4.27
N LYS A 70 -1.32 21.49 -4.25
CA LYS A 70 -2.01 22.64 -3.66
C LYS A 70 -3.06 22.18 -2.67
N ALA A 71 -2.90 22.51 -1.40
CA ALA A 71 -3.88 22.15 -0.37
C ALA A 71 -5.06 23.13 -0.40
N LEU A 72 -6.24 22.61 -0.76
CA LEU A 72 -7.44 23.42 -0.97
C LEU A 72 -8.30 23.55 0.29
N ASN A 73 -8.35 22.50 1.10
CA ASN A 73 -9.16 22.49 2.31
C ASN A 73 -8.63 21.49 3.35
N ARG A 74 -8.68 21.88 4.63
CA ARG A 74 -8.13 21.15 5.79
C ARG A 74 -6.67 20.72 5.58
N SER A 75 -6.10 20.08 6.59
CA SER A 75 -4.72 19.61 6.55
C SER A 75 -4.61 18.16 6.10
N GLY A 76 -3.43 17.83 5.60
CA GLY A 76 -2.99 16.48 5.34
C GLY A 76 -1.51 16.33 5.63
N GLN A 77 -0.95 15.17 5.33
CA GLN A 77 0.47 14.89 5.41
C GLN A 77 0.91 14.08 4.20
N VAL A 78 2.11 14.37 3.74
CA VAL A 78 2.82 13.60 2.72
C VAL A 78 4.19 13.24 3.28
N ASN A 79 4.50 11.96 3.40
CA ASN A 79 5.74 11.47 4.01
C ASN A 79 6.01 12.07 5.41
N GLY A 80 4.95 12.24 6.20
CA GLY A 80 5.00 12.85 7.54
C GLY A 80 5.14 14.38 7.56
N GLN A 81 5.35 15.04 6.41
CA GLN A 81 5.33 16.50 6.31
C GLN A 81 3.88 16.99 6.28
N VAL A 82 3.51 17.81 7.25
CA VAL A 82 2.18 18.43 7.31
C VAL A 82 2.04 19.48 6.22
N ILE A 83 0.89 19.45 5.53
CA ILE A 83 0.47 20.43 4.53
C ILE A 83 -0.85 21.02 5.00
N ASN A 84 -0.92 22.35 5.12
CA ASN A 84 -2.11 23.07 5.57
C ASN A 84 -2.82 23.74 4.39
N THR A 85 -4.09 24.09 4.57
CA THR A 85 -4.85 24.84 3.56
C THR A 85 -4.09 26.08 3.10
N GLY A 86 -3.97 26.24 1.78
CA GLY A 86 -3.27 27.34 1.14
C GLY A 86 -1.79 27.07 0.88
N ASP A 87 -1.21 26.02 1.47
CA ASP A 87 0.15 25.60 1.16
C ASP A 87 0.23 25.03 -0.25
N GLU A 88 1.34 25.34 -0.93
CA GLU A 88 1.72 24.77 -2.21
C GLU A 88 3.14 24.20 -2.10
N LEU A 89 3.37 23.02 -2.67
CA LEU A 89 4.69 22.40 -2.71
C LEU A 89 4.90 21.54 -3.94
N ASP A 90 6.15 21.43 -4.37
CA ASP A 90 6.55 20.50 -5.42
C ASP A 90 7.24 19.29 -4.79
N LEU A 91 6.75 18.10 -5.15
CA LEU A 91 7.31 16.82 -4.71
C LEU A 91 7.90 16.09 -5.91
N THR A 92 9.17 15.71 -5.82
CA THR A 92 9.82 14.87 -6.83
C THR A 92 9.61 13.40 -6.47
N LEU A 93 8.95 12.67 -7.35
CA LEU A 93 8.64 11.25 -7.20
C LEU A 93 9.44 10.41 -8.17
N HIS A 94 9.87 9.23 -7.73
CA HIS A 94 10.58 8.28 -8.55
C HIS A 94 9.73 7.03 -8.82
N ASN A 95 9.99 6.36 -9.94
CA ASN A 95 9.31 5.11 -10.25
C ASN A 95 9.58 4.05 -9.16
N GLY A 96 8.50 3.40 -8.68
CA GLY A 96 8.57 2.40 -7.61
C GLY A 96 8.64 2.96 -6.20
N GLU A 97 8.76 4.29 -6.04
CA GLU A 97 8.72 4.96 -4.75
C GLU A 97 7.39 4.71 -4.02
N THR A 98 7.45 4.69 -2.70
CA THR A 98 6.28 4.56 -1.84
C THR A 98 6.08 5.84 -1.05
N ILE A 99 4.87 6.39 -1.10
CA ILE A 99 4.48 7.62 -0.41
C ILE A 99 3.50 7.29 0.69
N ASP A 100 3.72 7.88 1.85
CA ASP A 100 2.79 7.85 2.99
C ASP A 100 1.88 9.08 2.95
N LEU A 101 0.56 8.87 2.92
CA LEU A 101 -0.43 9.93 2.82
C LEU A 101 -1.38 9.88 4.01
N VAL A 102 -1.57 11.01 4.67
CA VAL A 102 -2.59 11.17 5.71
C VAL A 102 -3.50 12.32 5.33
N ALA A 103 -4.81 12.12 5.36
CA ALA A 103 -5.79 13.16 5.03
C ALA A 103 -6.83 13.26 6.15
N GLU A 104 -6.98 14.44 6.74
CA GLU A 104 -8.08 14.69 7.68
C GLU A 104 -9.44 14.59 6.98
N SER A 105 -10.51 14.42 7.75
CA SER A 105 -11.86 14.39 7.19
C SER A 105 -12.15 15.68 6.40
N ALA A 106 -12.74 15.53 5.21
CA ALA A 106 -13.01 16.61 4.26
C ALA A 106 -11.76 17.36 3.76
N ALA A 107 -10.55 16.81 3.93
CA ALA A 107 -9.35 17.36 3.32
C ALA A 107 -9.40 17.27 1.79
N GLN A 108 -8.95 18.33 1.13
CA GLN A 108 -8.91 18.45 -0.33
C GLN A 108 -7.54 18.94 -0.77
N VAL A 109 -6.97 18.26 -1.76
CA VAL A 109 -5.72 18.64 -2.42
C VAL A 109 -5.92 18.60 -3.92
N GLU A 110 -5.35 19.56 -4.61
CA GLU A 110 -5.17 19.52 -6.06
C GLU A 110 -3.76 19.05 -6.37
N LEU A 111 -3.64 18.03 -7.21
CA LEU A 111 -2.37 17.49 -7.67
C LEU A 111 -2.24 17.75 -9.16
N THR A 112 -1.09 18.24 -9.60
CA THR A 112 -0.76 18.37 -11.03
C THR A 112 0.55 17.65 -11.31
N ASN A 113 0.50 16.64 -12.16
CA ASN A 113 1.70 15.99 -12.69
C ASN A 113 2.40 16.95 -13.67
N LYS A 114 3.61 17.42 -13.32
CA LYS A 114 4.46 18.28 -14.16
C LYS A 114 5.48 17.49 -14.99
N GLY A 115 5.42 16.15 -14.94
CA GLY A 115 6.24 15.24 -15.73
C GLY A 115 5.83 15.15 -17.20
N GLU A 116 6.51 14.28 -17.94
CA GLU A 116 6.25 14.05 -19.37
C GLU A 116 5.26 12.91 -19.62
N HIS A 117 5.17 11.95 -18.68
CA HIS A 117 4.30 10.78 -18.80
C HIS A 117 3.28 10.67 -17.67
N LEU A 118 2.26 9.84 -17.92
CA LEU A 118 1.22 9.49 -16.96
C LEU A 118 1.82 8.85 -15.70
N ILE A 119 1.43 9.33 -14.53
CA ILE A 119 1.75 8.67 -13.26
C ILE A 119 0.56 7.80 -12.84
N LYS A 120 0.83 6.56 -12.43
CA LYS A 120 -0.14 5.72 -11.73
C LYS A 120 0.26 5.55 -10.28
N ALA A 121 -0.68 5.69 -9.36
CA ALA A 121 -0.48 5.49 -7.94
C ALA A 121 -1.39 4.38 -7.43
N LYS A 122 -0.80 3.30 -6.91
CA LYS A 122 -1.54 2.20 -6.27
C LYS A 122 -1.52 2.39 -4.77
N CYS A 123 -2.67 2.80 -4.22
CA CYS A 123 -2.81 3.13 -2.82
C CYS A 123 -3.49 2.00 -2.05
N GLN A 124 -2.97 1.67 -0.88
CA GLN A 124 -3.62 0.81 0.11
C GLN A 124 -4.10 1.69 1.26
N ILE A 125 -5.41 1.67 1.50
CA ILE A 125 -6.07 2.46 2.55
C ILE A 125 -6.17 1.62 3.83
N ASN A 126 -5.71 2.18 4.94
CA ASN A 126 -5.68 1.58 6.27
C ASN A 126 -6.61 2.29 7.26
#